data_AF-A0A1S3Z5J1-F1
#
_entry.id   AF-A0A1S3Z5J1-F1
#
_cell.length_a   1.000
_cell.length_b   1.000
_cell.length_c   1.000
_cell.angle_alpha   90.00
_cell.angle_beta   90.00
_cell.angle_gamma   90.00
#
_symmetry.space_group_name_H-M   'P 1'
#
loop_
_entity.id
_entity.type
_entity.pdbx_description
1 polymer ?
#
loop_
_entity_poly.entity_id
_entity_poly.type
_entity_poly.pdbx_seq_one_letter_code
_entity_poly.pdbx_strand_id
1 'polypeptide(L)' 'MIICLIVSAALVRYQIAGNFLGLPAVTIPVGYDMSGLPIGLQFIGKPWDESLLIHIAFGMQALCISEYKRPEVFFDLLGK' A
#
# COMPACT_ATOMS: atom_id res chain seq x y z
N MET A 1 -18.34 -21.32 -2.04
CA MET A 1 -18.38 -20.38 -3.18
C MET A 1 -18.69 -18.95 -2.75
N ILE A 2 -19.78 -18.69 -2.00
CA ILE A 2 -20.17 -17.35 -1.51
C ILE A 2 -19.08 -16.69 -0.63
N ILE A 3 -18.46 -17.47 0.28
CA ILE A 3 -17.40 -16.96 1.18
C ILE A 3 -16.17 -16.44 0.40
N CYS A 4 -15.73 -17.16 -0.64
CA CYS A 4 -14.60 -16.75 -1.47
C CYS A 4 -14.89 -15.42 -2.21
N LEU A 5 -16.14 -15.25 -2.67
CA LEU A 5 -16.57 -14.02 -3.33
C LEU A 5 -16.55 -12.81 -2.38
N ILE A 6 -17.03 -13.00 -1.15
CA ILE A 6 -17.05 -11.95 -0.11
C ILE A 6 -15.63 -11.52 0.27
N VAL A 7 -14.74 -12.49 0.48
CA VAL A 7 -13.34 -12.21 0.85
C VAL A 7 -12.62 -11.48 -0.29
N SER A 8 -12.82 -11.92 -1.53
CA SER A 8 -12.23 -11.26 -2.70
C SER A 8 -12.71 -9.80 -2.83
N ALA A 9 -14.02 -9.57 -2.68
CA ALA A 9 -14.59 -8.23 -2.74
C ALA A 9 -14.06 -7.30 -1.63
N ALA A 10 -13.81 -7.84 -0.42
CA ALA A 10 -13.26 -7.05 0.68
C ALA A 10 -11.83 -6.56 0.40
N LEU A 11 -10.99 -7.40 -0.22
CA LEU A 11 -9.59 -7.06 -0.52
C LEU A 11 -9.46 -5.96 -1.59
N VAL A 12 -10.29 -6.03 -2.64
CA VAL A 12 -10.18 -5.10 -3.78
C VAL A 12 -11.02 -3.84 -3.63
N ARG A 13 -11.82 -3.73 -2.56
CA ARG A 13 -12.83 -2.69 -2.37
C ARG A 13 -12.33 -1.27 -2.64
N TYR A 14 -11.10 -0.95 -2.25
CA TYR A 14 -10.51 0.38 -2.38
C TYR A 14 -9.77 0.62 -3.71
N GLN A 15 -9.46 -0.44 -4.45
CA GLN A 15 -8.74 -0.37 -5.73
C GLN A 15 -9.67 -0.07 -6.91
N ILE A 16 -10.96 -0.40 -6.80
CA ILE A 16 -11.93 -0.34 -7.90
C ILE A 16 -12.02 1.08 -8.50
N ALA A 17 -12.07 2.12 -7.67
CA ALA A 17 -12.20 3.50 -8.14
C ALA A 17 -10.99 3.95 -8.97
N GLY A 18 -9.77 3.65 -8.50
CA GLY A 18 -8.55 4.00 -9.22
C GLY A 18 -8.44 3.28 -10.56
N ASN A 19 -8.68 1.96 -10.56
CA ASN A 19 -8.61 1.13 -11.76
C ASN A 19 -9.66 1.50 -12.81
N PHE A 20 -10.92 1.71 -12.38
CA PHE A 20 -12.02 1.98 -13.30
C PHE A 20 -11.93 3.36 -13.94
N LEU A 21 -11.45 4.35 -13.18
CA LEU A 21 -11.29 5.73 -13.65
C LEU A 21 -9.92 6.00 -14.29
N GLY A 22 -8.98 5.05 -14.23
CA GLY A 22 -7.61 5.22 -14.71
C GLY A 22 -6.83 6.27 -13.93
N LEU A 23 -7.14 6.46 -12.64
CA LEU A 23 -6.47 7.45 -11.80
C LEU A 23 -5.14 6.91 -11.24
N PRO A 24 -4.11 7.76 -11.11
CA PRO A 24 -2.88 7.34 -10.48
C PRO A 24 -3.12 7.08 -8.99
N ALA A 25 -2.59 5.96 -8.49
CA ALA A 25 -2.68 5.58 -7.09
C ALA A 25 -1.36 4.99 -6.59
N VAL A 26 -1.03 5.25 -5.33
CA VAL A 26 0.17 4.74 -4.66
C VAL A 26 -0.20 4.23 -3.27
N THR A 27 0.41 3.11 -2.87
CA THR A 27 0.20 2.52 -1.54
C THR A 27 1.50 2.54 -0.76
N ILE A 28 1.48 3.07 0.45
CA ILE A 28 2.63 3.16 1.36
C ILE A 28 2.33 2.33 2.62
N PRO A 29 3.27 1.50 3.10
CA PRO A 29 3.12 0.84 4.39
C PRO A 29 3.22 1.87 5.51
N VAL A 30 2.20 1.94 6.37
CA VAL A 30 2.12 2.92 7.46
C VAL A 30 2.36 2.34 8.84
N GLY A 31 2.27 1.01 8.98
CA GLY A 31 2.47 0.34 10.25
C GLY A 31 2.02 -1.12 10.19
N TYR A 32 1.83 -1.72 11.37
CA TYR A 32 1.42 -3.10 11.53
C TYR A 32 0.24 -3.22 12.49
N ASP A 33 -0.63 -4.19 12.23
CA ASP A 33 -1.69 -4.58 13.16
C ASP A 33 -1.11 -5.21 14.44
N MET A 34 -1.94 -5.36 15.47
CA MET A 34 -1.59 -6.10 16.71
C MET A 34 -1.10 -7.53 16.40
N SER A 35 -1.59 -8.12 15.32
CA SER A 35 -1.19 -9.46 14.84
C SER A 35 0.14 -9.46 14.07
N GLY A 36 0.79 -8.28 13.89
CA GLY A 36 2.02 -8.13 13.12
C GLY A 36 1.83 -8.14 11.59
N LEU A 37 0.59 -7.97 11.11
CA LEU A 37 0.29 -7.89 9.68
C LEU A 37 0.48 -6.46 9.16
N PRO A 38 1.09 -6.25 7.98
CA PRO A 38 1.34 -4.91 7.45
C PRO A 38 0.03 -4.21 7.06
N ILE A 39 -0.09 -2.94 7.45
CA ILE A 39 -1.19 -2.05 7.07
C ILE A 39 -0.67 -1.06 6.01
N GLY A 40 -1.37 -1.00 4.88
CA GLY A 40 -1.09 -0.08 3.79
C GLY A 40 -2.10 1.07 3.73
N LEU A 41 -1.61 2.27 3.45
CA LEU A 41 -2.42 3.45 3.15
C LEU A 41 -2.32 3.76 1.66
N GLN A 42 -3.47 3.90 0.99
CA GLN A 42 -3.55 4.22 -0.44
C GLN A 42 -3.92 5.69 -0.66
N PHE A 43 -3.13 6.39 -1.47
CA PHE A 43 -3.48 7.69 -2.02
C PHE A 43 -3.93 7.55 -3.47
N ILE A 44 -4.98 8.27 -3.84
CA ILE A 44 -5.47 8.38 -5.22
C ILE A 44 -5.35 9.84 -5.63
N GLY A 45 -4.56 10.08 -6.67
CA GLY A 45 -4.29 11.42 -7.19
C GLY A 45 -5.26 11.85 -8.28
N LYS A 46 -5.10 13.08 -8.74
CA LYS A 46 -5.74 13.58 -9.96
C LYS A 46 -5.07 12.96 -11.19
N PRO A 47 -5.76 12.90 -12.35
CA PRO A 47 -5.14 12.46 -13.60
C PRO A 47 -3.85 13.24 -13.89
N TRP A 48 -2.77 12.52 -14.27
CA TRP A 48 -1.48 13.09 -14.69
C TRP A 48 -0.70 13.86 -13.61
N ASP A 49 -1.03 13.62 -12.34
CA ASP A 49 -0.39 14.27 -11.18
C ASP A 49 0.47 13.30 -10.36
N GLU A 50 1.17 12.38 -11.04
CA GLU A 50 2.03 11.38 -10.41
C GLU A 50 3.16 12.02 -9.62
N SER A 51 3.67 13.16 -10.08
CA SER A 51 4.77 13.87 -9.41
C SER A 51 4.38 14.31 -7.99
N LEU A 52 3.20 14.91 -7.81
CA LEU A 52 2.69 15.28 -6.50
C LEU A 52 2.42 14.03 -5.66
N LEU A 53 1.82 13.01 -6.27
CA LEU A 53 1.48 11.77 -5.58
C LEU A 53 2.73 11.07 -5.00
N ILE A 54 3.83 11.03 -5.76
CA ILE A 54 5.12 10.49 -5.31
C ILE A 54 5.74 11.36 -4.21
N HIS A 55 5.65 12.70 -4.28
CA HIS A 55 6.13 13.57 -3.21
C HIS A 55 5.37 13.34 -1.89
N ILE A 56 4.05 13.18 -1.96
CA ILE A 56 3.22 12.85 -0.80
C ILE A 56 3.63 11.47 -0.25
N ALA A 57 3.80 10.48 -1.13
CA ALA A 57 4.24 9.14 -0.74
C ALA A 57 5.59 9.17 -0.02
N PHE A 58 6.55 9.94 -0.53
CA PHE A 58 7.86 10.10 0.08
C PHE A 58 7.78 10.77 1.45
N GLY A 59 6.99 11.85 1.57
CA GLY A 59 6.75 12.51 2.86
C GLY A 59 6.13 11.58 3.89
N MET A 60 5.13 10.79 3.49
CA MET A 60 4.52 9.79 4.36
C MET A 60 5.49 8.67 4.75
N GLN A 61 6.29 8.19 3.80
CA GLN A 61 7.31 7.17 4.07
C GLN A 61 8.35 7.66 5.09
N ALA A 62 8.78 8.91 5.00
CA ALA A 62 9.74 9.49 5.94
C ALA A 62 9.19 9.54 7.39
N LEU A 63 7.88 9.73 7.55
CA LEU A 63 7.22 9.73 8.85
C LEU A 63 7.04 8.30 9.41
N CYS A 64 6.81 7.32 8.56
CA CYS A 64 6.54 5.93 8.95
C CYS A 64 7.79 5.02 8.93
N ILE A 65 8.97 5.53 8.58
CA ILE A 65 10.18 4.72 8.36
C ILE A 65 10.61 3.90 9.59
N SER A 66 10.39 4.44 10.80
CA SER A 66 10.73 3.77 12.05
C SER A 66 9.89 2.53 12.33
N GLU A 67 8.70 2.43 11.74
CA GLU A 67 7.79 1.31 11.94
C GLU A 67 8.09 0.13 11.00
N TYR A 68 9.00 0.29 10.04
CA TYR A 68 9.27 -0.74 9.04
C TYR A 68 9.95 -1.97 9.65
N LYS A 69 9.19 -3.06 9.81
CA LYS A 69 9.68 -4.33 10.37
C LYS A 69 10.14 -5.25 9.25
N ARG A 70 11.31 -5.89 9.44
CA ARG A 70 11.77 -6.94 8.52
C ARG A 70 10.79 -8.13 8.57
N PRO A 71 10.35 -8.65 7.41
CA PRO A 71 9.49 -9.82 7.37
C PRO A 71 10.21 -11.06 7.89
N GLU A 72 9.44 -12.06 8.32
CA GLU A 72 9.98 -13.34 8.81
C GLU A 72 10.85 -14.04 7.75
N VAL A 73 10.42 -13.97 6.50
CA VAL A 73 11.17 -14.49 5.35
C VAL A 73 11.81 -13.31 4.63
N PHE A 74 13.08 -13.04 4.94
CA PHE A 74 13.89 -12.01 4.29
C PHE A 74 15.19 -12.62 3.77
N PHE A 75 15.49 -12.39 2.50
CA PHE A 75 16.73 -12.82 1.86
C PHE A 75 17.55 -11.59 1.46
N ASP A 76 18.77 -11.49 1.98
CA ASP A 76 19.70 -10.47 1.51
C ASP A 76 20.36 -10.94 0.21
N LEU A 77 20.06 -10.20 -0.87
CA LEU A 77 20.59 -10.47 -2.21
C LEU A 77 21.96 -9.85 -2.45
N LEU A 78 22.33 -8.83 -1.66
CA LEU A 78 23.55 -8.05 -1.88
C LEU A 78 24.70 -8.49 -0.99
N GLY A 79 24.43 -9.26 0.07
CA GLY A 79 25.44 -9.97 0.87
C GLY A 79 26.51 -9.04 1.46
N LYS A 80 26.15 -7.79 1.75
CA LYS A 80 27.04 -6.78 2.32
C LYS A 80 26.68 -6.47 3.76
#